data_AF-A0A1D6IKG2-F1
#
_entry.id   AF-A0A1D6IKG2-F1
#
_cell.length_a   1.000
_cell.length_b   1.000
_cell.length_c   1.000
_cell.angle_alpha   90.00
_cell.angle_beta   90.00
_cell.angle_gamma   90.00
#
_symmetry.space_group_name_H-M   'P 1'
#
loop_
_entity.id
_entity.type
_entity.pdbx_description
1 polymer ?
#
loop_
_entity_poly.entity_id
_entity_poly.type
_entity_poly.pdbx_seq_one_letter_code
_entity_poly.pdbx_strand_id
1 'polypeptide(L)'
;MLAHMLSADKRLDAELKLVGEYGLRCKRELWRVQYALSRIRNAARELLTLDEKNPRRIFEGEALLRRMNRYGLLGEGQNKLDYVLALTVENFLQRRLQTIVFKNGMAKSIHHARVLIRVGRQPVNIPSFMVRVESEKHIDFSLTSPLGGGPAGRVKRKNQKASGGGGGGDGEEDDE
;
A
#
# COMPACT_ATOMS: atom_id res chain seq x y z
N MET A 1 -17.32 31.58 13.02
CA MET A 1 -16.26 30.93 13.84
C MET A 1 -16.69 29.58 14.41
N LEU A 2 -17.86 29.46 15.05
CA LEU A 2 -18.35 28.19 15.63
C LEU A 2 -18.46 27.01 14.64
N ALA A 3 -18.91 27.23 13.41
CA ALA A 3 -19.01 26.16 12.40
C ALA A 3 -17.65 25.61 11.96
N HIS A 4 -16.60 26.44 11.93
CA HIS A 4 -15.24 26.02 11.57
C HIS A 4 -14.55 25.27 12.72
N MET A 5 -14.93 25.60 13.96
CA MET A 5 -14.40 24.98 15.18
C MET A 5 -15.05 23.61 15.44
N LEU A 6 -16.38 23.49 15.31
CA LEU A 6 -17.10 22.20 15.37
C LEU A 6 -16.79 21.27 14.17
N SER A 7 -16.48 21.86 13.01
CA SER A 7 -15.99 21.12 11.83
C SER A 7 -14.55 20.61 12.03
N ALA A 8 -13.73 21.32 12.80
CA ALA A 8 -12.35 20.93 13.06
C ALA A 8 -12.30 19.59 13.82
N ASP A 9 -13.11 19.39 14.86
CA ASP A 9 -13.15 18.13 15.60
C ASP A 9 -13.62 16.97 14.72
N LYS A 10 -14.75 17.12 14.01
CA LYS A 10 -15.27 16.07 13.10
C LYS A 10 -14.26 15.71 12.00
N ARG A 11 -13.52 16.68 11.47
CA ARG A 11 -12.47 16.44 10.47
C ARG A 11 -11.28 15.72 11.10
N LEU A 12 -10.82 16.14 12.27
CA LEU A 12 -9.69 15.54 12.97
C LEU A 12 -9.96 14.08 13.30
N ASP A 13 -11.17 13.76 13.75
CA ASP A 13 -11.61 12.40 14.07
C ASP A 13 -11.66 11.52 12.81
N ALA A 14 -12.24 12.03 11.72
CA ALA A 14 -12.27 11.31 10.44
C ALA A 14 -10.87 11.02 9.90
N GLU A 15 -9.96 12.01 9.97
CA GLU A 15 -8.56 11.82 9.58
C GLU A 15 -7.86 10.78 10.47
N LEU A 16 -8.09 10.84 11.78
CA LEU A 16 -7.47 9.91 12.73
C LEU A 16 -7.94 8.48 12.50
N LYS A 17 -9.24 8.29 12.22
CA LYS A 17 -9.82 7.00 11.84
C LYS A 17 -9.11 6.40 10.62
N LEU A 18 -8.97 7.18 9.53
CA LEU A 18 -8.27 6.73 8.33
C LEU A 18 -6.78 6.44 8.57
N VAL A 19 -6.12 7.23 9.41
CA VAL A 19 -4.71 7.00 9.79
C VAL A 19 -4.56 5.67 10.52
N GLY A 20 -5.48 5.35 11.44
CA GLY A 20 -5.50 4.09 12.17
C GLY A 20 -5.79 2.89 11.27
N GLU A 21 -6.88 2.95 10.49
CA GLU A 21 -7.32 1.85 9.62
C GLU A 21 -6.26 1.43 8.58
N TYR A 22 -5.59 2.41 7.97
CA TYR A 22 -4.59 2.15 6.93
C TYR A 22 -3.14 2.16 7.43
N GLY A 23 -2.92 2.23 8.75
CA GLY A 23 -1.58 2.16 9.36
C GLY A 23 -0.62 3.24 8.87
N LEU A 24 -1.10 4.48 8.77
CA LEU A 24 -0.31 5.64 8.33
C LEU A 24 0.59 6.12 9.47
N ARG A 25 1.85 6.49 9.16
CA ARG A 25 2.77 7.02 10.18
C ARG A 25 2.40 8.43 10.63
N CYS A 26 1.88 9.25 9.71
CA CYS A 26 1.58 10.66 9.97
C CYS A 26 0.47 11.18 9.05
N LYS A 27 -0.21 12.25 9.49
CA LYS A 27 -1.24 12.95 8.70
C LYS A 27 -0.73 13.44 7.35
N ARG A 28 0.59 13.70 7.23
CA ARG A 28 1.21 14.08 5.95
C ARG A 28 1.03 13.01 4.86
N GLU A 29 1.02 11.72 5.22
CA GLU A 29 0.73 10.66 4.23
C GLU A 29 -0.70 10.76 3.71
N LEU A 30 -1.66 11.05 4.59
CA LEU A 30 -3.05 11.27 4.23
C LEU A 30 -3.22 12.50 3.34
N TRP A 31 -2.61 13.63 3.74
CA TRP A 31 -2.69 14.89 3.00
C TRP A 31 -2.07 14.80 1.60
N ARG A 32 -1.02 13.98 1.42
CA ARG A 32 -0.47 13.71 0.07
C ARG A 32 -1.50 13.04 -0.84
N VAL A 33 -2.26 12.09 -0.32
CA VAL A 33 -3.32 11.41 -1.07
C VAL A 33 -4.48 12.38 -1.36
N GLN A 34 -4.90 13.16 -0.36
CA GLN A 34 -5.93 14.19 -0.55
C GLN A 34 -5.52 15.22 -1.62
N TYR A 35 -4.26 15.66 -1.61
CA TYR A 35 -3.75 16.59 -2.61
C TYR A 35 -3.74 15.97 -4.01
N ALA A 36 -3.28 14.71 -4.14
CA ALA A 36 -3.30 13.99 -5.41
C ALA A 36 -4.74 13.83 -5.94
N LEU A 37 -5.69 13.46 -5.07
CA LEU A 37 -7.11 13.35 -5.40
C LEU A 37 -7.70 14.70 -5.83
N SER A 38 -7.35 15.79 -5.13
CA SER A 38 -7.78 17.14 -5.50
C SER A 38 -7.30 17.53 -6.90
N ARG A 39 -6.03 17.26 -7.23
CA ARG A 39 -5.50 17.50 -8.59
C ARG A 39 -6.22 16.68 -9.66
N ILE A 40 -6.48 15.41 -9.40
CA ILE A 40 -7.19 14.51 -10.32
C ILE A 40 -8.63 15.00 -10.56
N ARG A 41 -9.34 15.38 -9.48
CA ARG A 41 -10.70 15.91 -9.57
C ARG A 41 -10.74 17.25 -10.31
N ASN A 42 -9.77 18.13 -10.07
CA ASN A 42 -9.71 19.41 -10.79
C ASN A 42 -9.52 19.21 -12.29
N ALA A 43 -8.61 18.31 -12.70
CA ALA A 43 -8.46 17.95 -14.11
C ALA A 43 -9.77 17.38 -14.69
N ALA A 44 -10.45 16.49 -13.97
CA ALA A 44 -11.74 15.95 -14.42
C ALA A 44 -12.82 17.05 -14.56
N ARG A 45 -12.89 18.01 -13.63
CA ARG A 45 -13.82 19.14 -13.72
C ARG A 45 -13.55 20.01 -14.95
N GLU A 46 -12.30 20.37 -15.20
CA GLU A 46 -11.91 21.17 -16.38
C GLU A 46 -12.25 20.44 -17.69
N LEU A 47 -12.11 19.11 -17.74
CA LEU A 47 -12.45 18.34 -18.93
C LEU A 47 -13.97 18.22 -19.13
N LEU A 48 -14.74 18.17 -18.04
CA LEU A 48 -16.20 18.08 -18.09
C LEU A 48 -16.89 19.39 -18.51
N THR A 49 -16.22 20.54 -18.43
CA THR A 49 -16.78 21.81 -18.95
C THR A 49 -16.66 21.93 -20.47
N LEU A 50 -15.78 21.17 -21.10
CA LEU A 50 -15.61 21.15 -22.56
C LEU A 50 -16.68 20.29 -23.22
N ASP A 51 -17.00 20.58 -24.48
CA ASP A 51 -17.91 19.73 -25.28
C ASP A 51 -17.37 18.30 -25.44
N GLU A 52 -18.27 17.31 -25.54
CA GLU A 52 -17.91 15.89 -25.66
C GLU A 52 -17.05 15.58 -26.89
N LYS A 53 -17.21 16.34 -27.98
CA LYS A 53 -16.44 16.17 -29.23
C LYS A 53 -15.14 16.97 -29.23
N ASN A 54 -14.84 17.72 -28.17
CA ASN A 54 -13.62 18.49 -28.10
C ASN A 54 -12.39 17.54 -28.09
N PRO A 55 -11.39 17.75 -28.98
CA PRO A 55 -10.25 16.84 -29.08
C PRO A 55 -9.43 16.75 -27.77
N ARG A 56 -9.37 17.84 -27.01
CA ARG A 56 -8.69 17.88 -25.71
C ARG A 56 -9.40 17.00 -24.68
N ARG A 57 -10.74 17.06 -24.63
CA ARG A 57 -11.56 16.23 -23.72
C ARG A 57 -11.40 14.74 -24.02
N ILE A 58 -11.43 14.38 -25.30
CA ILE A 58 -11.29 13.00 -25.75
C ILE A 58 -9.91 12.46 -25.33
N PHE A 59 -8.83 13.16 -25.70
CA PHE A 59 -7.47 12.69 -25.45
C PHE A 59 -7.07 12.70 -23.96
N GLU A 60 -7.22 13.84 -23.29
CA GLU A 60 -6.84 13.97 -21.87
C GLU A 60 -7.79 13.16 -20.97
N GLY A 61 -9.07 13.10 -21.32
CA GLY A 61 -10.07 12.32 -20.58
C GLY A 61 -9.80 10.82 -20.65
N GLU A 62 -9.52 10.28 -21.84
CA GLU A 62 -9.15 8.88 -22.00
C GLU A 62 -7.84 8.56 -21.26
N ALA A 63 -6.83 9.44 -21.34
CA ALA A 63 -5.58 9.26 -20.62
C ALA A 63 -5.77 9.24 -19.09
N LEU A 64 -6.67 10.09 -18.57
CA LEU A 64 -7.01 10.12 -17.15
C LEU A 64 -7.71 8.81 -16.74
N LEU A 65 -8.73 8.39 -17.48
CA LEU A 65 -9.47 7.14 -17.23
C LEU A 65 -8.55 5.91 -17.29
N ARG A 66 -7.69 5.83 -18.31
CA ARG A 66 -6.71 4.75 -18.44
C ARG A 66 -5.78 4.69 -17.24
N ARG A 67 -5.36 5.84 -16.68
CA ARG A 67 -4.54 5.88 -15.47
C ARG A 67 -5.32 5.37 -14.25
N MET A 68 -6.57 5.78 -14.08
CA MET A 68 -7.40 5.35 -12.94
C MET A 68 -7.68 3.84 -12.98
N ASN A 69 -8.00 3.30 -14.17
CA ASN A 69 -8.22 1.87 -14.38
C ASN A 69 -6.96 1.04 -14.12
N ARG A 70 -5.79 1.52 -14.58
CA ARG A 70 -4.51 0.82 -14.38
C ARG A 70 -4.20 0.57 -12.90
N TYR A 71 -4.61 1.48 -12.03
CA TYR A 71 -4.43 1.36 -10.58
C TYR A 71 -5.63 0.75 -9.86
N GLY A 72 -6.71 0.41 -10.57
CA GLY A 72 -7.91 -0.19 -9.99
C GLY A 72 -8.66 0.78 -9.07
N LEU A 73 -8.67 2.07 -9.41
CA LEU A 73 -9.36 3.10 -8.63
C LEU A 73 -10.86 3.20 -9.00
N LEU A 74 -11.20 2.81 -10.22
CA LEU A 74 -12.56 2.76 -10.75
C LEU A 74 -13.03 1.29 -10.81
N GLY A 75 -14.32 1.06 -10.59
CA GLY A 75 -14.93 -0.26 -10.72
C GLY A 75 -15.09 -0.72 -12.17
N GLU A 76 -15.38 -2.01 -12.36
CA GLU A 76 -15.68 -2.56 -13.68
C GLU A 76 -16.89 -1.84 -14.30
N GLY A 77 -16.72 -1.30 -15.51
CA GLY A 77 -17.77 -0.53 -16.21
C GLY A 77 -17.84 0.96 -15.84
N GLN A 78 -17.08 1.45 -14.85
CA GLN A 78 -17.05 2.86 -14.46
C GLN A 78 -16.11 3.71 -15.36
N ASN A 79 -16.29 3.65 -16.68
CA ASN A 79 -15.44 4.33 -17.67
C ASN A 79 -15.96 5.73 -18.06
N LYS A 80 -16.32 6.56 -17.09
CA LYS A 80 -16.76 7.95 -17.33
C LYS A 80 -16.06 8.91 -16.36
N LEU A 81 -15.85 10.15 -16.81
CA LEU A 81 -15.21 11.19 -16.00
C LEU A 81 -16.00 11.54 -14.73
N ASP A 82 -17.32 11.34 -14.74
CA ASP A 82 -18.17 11.58 -13.57
C ASP A 82 -17.79 10.69 -12.37
N TYR A 83 -17.41 9.44 -12.64
CA TYR A 83 -16.96 8.52 -11.59
C TYR A 83 -15.62 8.95 -10.98
N VAL A 84 -14.78 9.66 -11.73
CA VAL A 84 -13.52 10.22 -11.23
C VAL A 84 -13.79 11.29 -10.17
N LEU A 85 -14.89 12.06 -10.29
CA LEU A 85 -15.29 13.04 -9.28
C LEU A 85 -15.70 12.38 -7.96
N ALA A 86 -16.34 11.20 -8.05
CA ALA A 86 -16.82 10.42 -6.90
C ALA A 86 -15.71 9.66 -6.15
N LEU A 87 -14.49 9.58 -6.69
CA LEU A 87 -13.36 8.88 -6.04
C LEU A 87 -13.11 9.39 -4.62
N THR A 88 -12.97 8.50 -3.66
CA THR A 88 -12.68 8.85 -2.25
C THR A 88 -11.21 8.67 -1.92
N VAL A 89 -10.78 9.08 -0.72
CA VAL A 89 -9.38 8.93 -0.27
C VAL A 89 -9.06 7.45 -0.02
N GLU A 90 -10.08 6.72 0.43
CA GLU A 90 -10.08 5.29 0.72
C GLU A 90 -9.75 4.48 -0.53
N ASN A 91 -10.28 4.85 -1.70
CA ASN A 91 -9.92 4.20 -2.98
C ASN A 91 -8.39 4.17 -3.18
N PHE A 92 -7.69 5.26 -2.87
CA PHE A 92 -6.24 5.33 -3.01
C PHE A 92 -5.50 4.60 -1.89
N LEU A 93 -5.96 4.74 -0.64
CA LEU A 93 -5.33 4.08 0.51
C LEU A 93 -5.44 2.56 0.42
N GLN A 94 -6.50 2.03 -0.20
CA GLN A 94 -6.67 0.60 -0.47
C GLN A 94 -5.70 0.05 -1.51
N ARG A 95 -5.21 0.88 -2.45
CA ARG A 95 -4.27 0.46 -3.50
C ARG A 95 -2.80 0.58 -3.12
N ARG A 96 -2.51 0.96 -1.87
CA ARG A 96 -1.15 0.95 -1.34
C ARG A 96 -0.65 -0.47 -1.14
N LEU A 97 0.63 -0.70 -1.40
CA LEU A 97 1.30 -1.98 -1.18
C LEU A 97 1.12 -2.49 0.25
N GLN A 98 1.19 -1.59 1.24
CA GLN A 98 0.93 -1.92 2.64
C GLN A 98 -0.45 -2.55 2.85
N THR A 99 -1.49 -1.94 2.28
CA THR A 99 -2.87 -2.40 2.43
C THR A 99 -3.11 -3.69 1.66
N ILE A 100 -2.54 -3.81 0.46
CA ILE A 100 -2.69 -5.03 -0.35
C ILE A 100 -1.98 -6.22 0.30
N VAL A 101 -0.78 -6.01 0.85
CA VAL A 101 -0.05 -7.06 1.60
C VAL A 101 -0.87 -7.56 2.80
N PHE A 102 -1.54 -6.65 3.50
CA PHE A 102 -2.45 -7.01 4.59
C PHE A 102 -3.71 -7.74 4.09
N LYS A 103 -4.37 -7.23 3.05
CA LYS A 103 -5.58 -7.83 2.45
C LYS A 103 -5.32 -9.22 1.85
N ASN A 104 -4.13 -9.46 1.30
CA ASN A 104 -3.71 -10.76 0.76
C ASN A 104 -3.31 -11.77 1.86
N GLY A 105 -3.42 -11.42 3.15
CA GLY A 105 -3.15 -12.33 4.27
C GLY A 105 -1.66 -12.61 4.56
N MET A 106 -0.73 -11.96 3.85
CA MET A 106 0.72 -12.12 4.09
C MET A 106 1.17 -11.51 5.43
N ALA A 107 0.38 -10.61 6.00
CA ALA A 107 0.68 -9.94 7.26
C ALA A 107 -0.49 -10.03 8.24
N LYS A 108 -0.18 -10.26 9.52
CA LYS A 108 -1.17 -10.33 10.61
C LYS A 108 -1.89 -9.00 10.91
N SER A 109 -1.27 -7.87 10.60
CA SER A 109 -1.84 -6.53 10.83
C SER A 109 -1.30 -5.53 9.82
N ILE A 110 -1.96 -4.38 9.69
CA ILE A 110 -1.51 -3.31 8.78
C ILE A 110 -0.14 -2.72 9.18
N HIS A 111 0.20 -2.76 10.47
CA HIS A 111 1.51 -2.35 10.98
C HIS A 111 2.57 -3.42 10.72
N HIS A 112 2.20 -4.70 10.85
CA HIS A 112 3.08 -5.80 10.48
C HIS A 112 3.39 -5.77 8.97
N ALA A 113 2.37 -5.49 8.14
CA ALA A 113 2.55 -5.32 6.70
C ALA A 113 3.61 -4.27 6.42
N ARG A 114 3.56 -3.09 7.07
CA ARG A 114 4.53 -1.99 6.88
C ARG A 114 5.98 -2.39 7.15
N VAL A 115 6.21 -3.22 8.17
CA VAL A 115 7.55 -3.73 8.52
C VAL A 115 8.01 -4.81 7.53
N LEU A 116 7.07 -5.61 7.02
CA LEU A 116 7.34 -6.73 6.11
C LEU A 116 7.61 -6.34 4.66
N ILE A 117 7.37 -5.09 4.25
CA ILE A 117 7.43 -4.65 2.84
C ILE A 117 8.85 -4.77 2.28
N ARG A 118 9.19 -5.98 1.82
CA ARG A 118 10.30 -6.37 0.93
C ARG A 118 9.76 -7.50 0.05
N VAL A 119 8.89 -7.13 -0.88
CA VAL A 119 8.04 -8.04 -1.66
C VAL A 119 8.53 -8.08 -3.11
N GLY A 120 8.47 -9.25 -3.72
CA GLY A 120 8.71 -9.49 -5.15
C GLY A 120 10.14 -9.90 -5.51
N ARG A 121 10.32 -10.27 -6.78
CA ARG A 121 11.64 -10.52 -7.40
C ARG A 121 12.49 -9.24 -7.42
N GLN A 122 11.84 -8.11 -7.68
CA GLN A 122 12.39 -6.78 -7.42
C GLN A 122 11.88 -6.30 -6.06
N PRO A 123 12.73 -6.21 -5.03
CA PRO A 123 12.28 -5.86 -3.69
C PRO A 123 11.79 -4.42 -3.65
N VAL A 124 10.49 -4.22 -3.44
CA VAL A 124 9.91 -2.91 -3.15
C VAL A 124 9.88 -2.72 -1.64
N ASN A 125 10.41 -1.59 -1.16
CA ASN A 125 10.50 -1.23 0.26
C ASN A 125 9.66 0.00 0.66
N ILE A 126 8.80 0.47 -0.23
CA ILE A 126 8.02 1.70 -0.06
C ILE A 126 6.56 1.34 0.26
N PRO A 127 6.06 1.59 1.50
CA PRO A 127 4.68 1.29 1.88
C PRO A 127 3.61 2.08 1.11
N SER A 128 3.98 3.26 0.62
CA SER A 128 3.11 4.12 -0.19
C SER A 128 3.12 3.76 -1.68
N PHE A 129 3.80 2.68 -2.08
CA PHE A 129 3.79 2.24 -3.47
C PHE A 129 2.36 1.91 -3.91
N MET A 130 1.91 2.53 -4.99
CA MET A 130 0.57 2.30 -5.53
C MET A 130 0.62 1.14 -6.52
N VAL A 131 -0.01 0.03 -6.16
CA VAL A 131 0.07 -1.22 -6.90
C VAL A 131 -0.89 -1.21 -8.08
N ARG A 132 -0.37 -1.55 -9.26
CA ARG A 132 -1.18 -1.76 -10.47
C ARG A 132 -1.96 -3.07 -10.37
N VAL A 133 -3.14 -3.12 -10.97
CA VAL A 133 -4.00 -4.32 -10.95
C VAL A 133 -3.26 -5.55 -11.48
N GLU A 134 -2.51 -5.40 -12.58
CA GLU A 134 -1.71 -6.48 -13.17
C GLU A 134 -0.58 -6.99 -12.24
N SER A 135 0.03 -6.07 -11.48
CA SER A 135 1.16 -6.40 -10.59
C SER A 135 0.71 -7.04 -9.28
N GLU A 136 -0.58 -6.95 -8.93
CA GLU A 136 -1.11 -7.44 -7.66
C GLU A 136 -0.95 -8.95 -7.48
N LYS A 137 -1.09 -9.73 -8.56
CA LYS A 137 -0.90 -11.19 -8.57
C LYS A 137 0.55 -11.63 -8.33
N HIS A 138 1.50 -10.70 -8.48
CA HIS A 138 2.94 -10.96 -8.37
C HIS A 138 3.51 -10.53 -7.01
N ILE A 139 2.63 -10.14 -6.08
CA ILE A 139 3.01 -9.76 -4.72
C ILE A 139 3.21 -11.03 -3.91
N ASP A 140 4.47 -11.38 -3.67
CA ASP A 140 4.88 -12.49 -2.82
C ASP A 140 6.20 -12.17 -2.11
N PHE A 141 6.55 -12.96 -1.09
CA PHE A 141 7.82 -12.82 -0.39
C PHE A 141 9.01 -12.99 -1.36
N SER A 142 10.07 -12.22 -1.12
CA SER A 142 11.30 -12.42 -1.88
C SER A 142 11.89 -13.79 -1.58
N LEU A 143 12.30 -14.51 -2.63
CA LEU A 143 13.00 -15.81 -2.52
C LEU A 143 14.28 -15.74 -1.67
N THR A 144 14.88 -14.56 -1.56
CA THR A 144 16.08 -14.33 -0.73
C THR A 144 15.76 -14.13 0.76
N SER A 145 14.50 -13.91 1.09
CA SER A 145 14.05 -13.66 2.46
C SER A 145 13.86 -14.99 3.19
N PRO A 146 14.14 -15.07 4.51
CA PRO A 146 13.78 -16.23 5.32
C PRO A 146 12.30 -16.63 5.23
N LEU A 147 11.42 -15.66 4.93
CA LEU A 147 9.97 -15.89 4.77
C LEU A 147 9.59 -16.46 3.40
N GLY A 148 10.47 -16.34 2.39
CA GLY A 148 10.27 -16.85 1.03
C GLY A 148 11.14 -18.06 0.70
N GLY A 149 11.63 -18.78 1.73
CA GLY A 149 12.49 -19.96 1.55
C GLY A 149 14.00 -19.67 1.51
N GLY A 150 14.41 -18.42 1.71
CA GLY A 150 15.81 -18.02 1.81
C GLY A 150 16.48 -18.48 3.12
N PRO A 151 17.81 -18.32 3.23
CA PRO A 151 18.57 -18.73 4.41
C PRO A 151 18.11 -18.00 5.68
N ALA A 152 18.25 -18.66 6.83
CA ALA A 152 17.89 -18.08 8.12
C ALA A 152 18.54 -16.71 8.35
N GLY A 153 17.75 -15.77 8.90
CA GLY A 153 18.23 -14.42 9.20
C GLY A 153 19.33 -14.41 10.25
N ARG A 154 20.09 -13.29 10.31
CA ARG A 154 21.24 -13.11 11.22
C ARG A 154 20.94 -13.50 12.67
N VAL A 155 19.82 -13.03 13.22
CA VAL A 155 19.43 -13.31 14.62
C VAL A 155 19.17 -14.79 14.83
N LYS A 156 18.43 -15.45 13.93
CA LYS A 156 18.16 -16.89 14.01
C LYS A 156 19.47 -17.71 13.92
N ARG A 157 20.37 -17.34 13.00
CA ARG A 157 21.70 -17.98 12.88
C ARG A 157 22.57 -17.76 14.12
N LYS A 158 22.54 -16.57 14.72
CA LYS A 158 23.27 -16.27 15.96
C LYS A 158 22.74 -17.13 17.11
N ASN A 159 21.42 -17.24 17.26
CA ASN A 159 20.80 -18.05 18.31
C ASN A 159 21.07 -19.55 18.12
N GLN A 160 21.02 -20.06 16.88
CA GLN A 160 21.36 -21.46 16.57
C GLN A 160 22.82 -21.79 16.90
N LYS A 161 23.75 -20.85 16.65
CA LYS A 161 25.16 -21.02 17.03
C LYS A 161 25.34 -21.04 18.55
N ALA A 162 24.63 -20.17 19.27
CA ALA A 162 24.67 -20.14 20.73
C ALA A 162 24.07 -21.42 21.35
N SER A 163 23.00 -21.98 20.77
CA SER A 163 22.41 -23.23 21.24
C SER A 163 23.20 -24.48 20.84
N GLY A 164 23.91 -24.45 19.71
CA GLY A 164 24.74 -25.58 19.25
C GLY A 164 26.10 -25.71 19.94
N GLY A 165 26.55 -24.70 20.68
CA GLY A 165 27.79 -24.73 21.45
C GLY A 165 27.66 -25.30 22.87
N GLY A 166 26.49 -25.80 23.27
CA GLY A 166 26.20 -26.28 24.63
C GLY A 166 26.08 -27.80 24.77
N GLY A 167 26.49 -28.58 23.77
CA GLY A 167 26.41 -30.03 23.78
C GLY A 167 27.74 -30.68 23.41
N GLY A 168 28.80 -30.41 24.18
CA GLY A 168 29.93 -31.34 24.30
C GLY A 168 29.55 -32.35 25.36
N GLY A 169 28.90 -33.44 24.95
CA GLY A 169 28.62 -34.57 25.83
C GLY A 169 29.89 -35.36 26.06
N ASP A 170 30.21 -35.56 27.34
CA ASP A 170 31.05 -36.66 27.82
C ASP A 170 30.61 -37.98 27.20
N GLY A 171 31.59 -38.79 26.76
CA GLY A 171 31.37 -40.18 26.41
C GLY A 171 32.22 -40.70 25.25
N GLU A 172 33.52 -40.84 25.46
CA GLU A 172 34.27 -42.00 24.95
C GLU A 172 35.03 -42.60 26.13
N GLU A 173 34.50 -43.73 26.63
CA GLU A 173 35.30 -44.79 27.24
C GLU A 173 36.30 -45.25 26.17
N ASP A 174 37.58 -45.32 26.51
CA ASP A 174 38.52 -46.23 25.86
C ASP A 174 39.47 -46.77 26.92
N ASP A 175 39.50 -48.10 26.96
CA ASP A 175 40.27 -49.00 27.80
C ASP A 175 41.79 -48.76 27.76
N GLU A 176 42.46 -48.71 28.92
CA GLU A 176 43.67 -49.49 29.30
C GLU A 176 44.10 -49.23 30.75
#